data_AF-A0A6B9XIM6-F1
#
_entry.id   AF-A0A6B9XIM6-F1
#
_cell.length_a   1.000
_cell.length_b   1.000
_cell.length_c   1.000
_cell.angle_alpha   90.00
_cell.angle_beta   90.00
_cell.angle_gamma   90.00
#
_symmetry.space_group_name_H-M   'P 1'
#
loop_
_entity.id
_entity.type
_entity.pdbx_description
1 polymer ?
#
loop_
_entity_poly.entity_id
_entity_poly.type
_entity_poly.pdbx_seq_one_letter_code
_entity_poly.pdbx_strand_id
1 'polypeptide(L)'
;ASTDANRKRFASTAITFMKDWGFDGIDIDWEYPADSTQASNMILLLKEVRSQLDAYAAQHAPGYHFLLSIAAPAGEVNYSVLRLADLGQVLDYVNLMAYDYAGSWSNASGHDANLYANPQNPNATPFN
;
A
#
# COMPACT_ATOMS: atom_id res chain seq x y z
N ALA A 1 4.30 1.00 13.35
CA ALA A 1 4.60 -0.35 12.81
C ALA A 1 5.81 -1.05 13.47
N SER A 2 6.78 -0.34 14.05
CA SER A 2 8.08 -0.90 14.46
C SER A 2 8.05 -1.91 15.62
N THR A 3 7.00 -1.95 16.44
CA THR A 3 6.85 -2.90 17.55
C THR A 3 5.63 -3.79 17.35
N ASP A 4 5.69 -5.01 17.88
CA ASP A 4 4.59 -5.97 17.86
C ASP A 4 3.31 -5.40 18.48
N ALA A 5 3.43 -4.81 19.67
CA ALA A 5 2.31 -4.20 20.38
C ALA A 5 1.61 -3.11 19.54
N ASN A 6 2.38 -2.27 18.84
CA ASN A 6 1.79 -1.21 18.01
C ASN A 6 1.11 -1.76 16.76
N ARG A 7 1.63 -2.85 16.16
CA ARG A 7 0.97 -3.50 15.01
C ARG A 7 -0.35 -4.15 15.41
N LYS A 8 -0.35 -4.89 16.53
CA LYS A 8 -1.57 -5.47 17.10
C LYS A 8 -2.61 -4.41 17.43
N ARG A 9 -2.15 -3.28 18.00
CA ARG A 9 -3.04 -2.14 18.29
C ARG A 9 -3.62 -1.56 17.01
N PHE A 10 -2.79 -1.28 15.99
CA PHE A 10 -3.26 -0.78 14.70
C PHE A 10 -4.32 -1.70 14.09
N ALA A 11 -4.00 -3.00 13.95
CA ALA A 11 -4.90 -3.98 13.36
C ALA A 11 -6.23 -4.05 14.13
N SER A 12 -6.19 -4.21 15.45
CA SER A 12 -7.43 -4.30 16.25
C SER A 12 -8.30 -3.05 16.17
N THR A 13 -7.71 -1.86 16.11
CA THR A 13 -8.47 -0.63 15.90
C THR A 13 -9.04 -0.53 14.49
N ALA A 14 -8.28 -0.91 13.46
CA ALA A 14 -8.74 -0.87 12.07
C ALA A 14 -9.88 -1.87 11.81
N ILE A 15 -9.78 -3.10 12.34
CA ILE A 15 -10.86 -4.10 12.28
C ILE A 15 -12.11 -3.59 13.03
N THR A 16 -11.92 -2.86 14.14
CA THR A 16 -13.06 -2.25 14.86
C THR A 16 -13.77 -1.21 13.99
N PHE A 17 -13.04 -0.31 13.35
CA PHE A 17 -13.65 0.62 12.38
C PHE A 17 -14.33 -0.10 11.22
N MET A 18 -13.68 -1.11 10.64
CA MET A 18 -14.23 -1.88 9.52
C MET A 18 -15.61 -2.46 9.88
N LYS A 19 -15.70 -3.16 11.02
CA LYS A 19 -16.96 -3.82 11.42
C LYS A 19 -18.03 -2.86 11.92
N ASP A 20 -17.65 -1.76 12.59
CA ASP A 20 -18.61 -0.81 13.14
C ASP A 20 -19.29 0.00 12.03
N TRP A 21 -18.61 0.19 10.90
CA TRP A 21 -19.07 0.99 9.77
C TRP A 21 -19.45 0.17 8.53
N GLY A 22 -19.28 -1.15 8.56
CA GLY A 22 -19.70 -2.05 7.49
C GLY A 22 -18.83 -2.00 6.24
N PHE A 23 -17.52 -1.85 6.40
CA PHE A 23 -16.56 -1.93 5.28
C PHE A 23 -16.23 -3.38 4.92
N ASP A 24 -15.91 -3.61 3.65
CA ASP A 24 -15.54 -4.93 3.10
C ASP A 24 -14.04 -5.26 3.23
N GLY A 25 -13.25 -4.35 3.79
CA GLY A 25 -11.81 -4.53 3.91
C GLY A 25 -11.09 -3.29 4.42
N ILE A 26 -9.77 -3.33 4.35
CA ILE A 26 -8.87 -2.27 4.77
C ILE A 26 -7.86 -2.02 3.65
N ASP A 27 -7.68 -0.74 3.29
CA ASP A 27 -6.58 -0.29 2.44
C ASP A 27 -5.56 0.46 3.31
N ILE A 28 -4.27 0.16 3.16
CA ILE A 28 -3.19 0.85 3.88
C ILE A 28 -2.38 1.69 2.92
N ASP A 29 -2.37 2.99 3.18
CA ASP A 29 -1.61 3.98 2.44
C ASP A 29 -0.45 4.52 3.29
N TRP A 30 0.74 3.92 3.13
CA TRP A 30 1.98 4.37 3.78
C TRP A 30 2.94 4.89 2.71
N GLU A 31 3.09 6.21 2.65
CA GLU A 31 3.96 6.92 1.70
C GLU A 31 5.22 7.52 2.35
N TYR A 32 6.39 6.88 2.29
CA TYR A 32 6.67 5.50 1.91
C TYR A 32 7.54 4.87 3.00
N PRO A 33 7.63 3.53 3.11
CA PRO A 33 8.69 2.89 3.88
C PRO A 33 10.07 3.37 3.40
N ALA A 34 10.79 4.10 4.25
CA ALA A 34 12.01 4.81 3.84
C ALA A 34 13.26 3.91 3.74
N ASP A 35 13.21 2.73 4.36
CA ASP A 35 14.36 1.82 4.45
C ASP A 35 13.90 0.35 4.59
N SER A 36 14.87 -0.57 4.54
CA SER A 36 14.62 -2.02 4.65
C SER A 36 13.99 -2.45 5.98
N THR A 37 14.21 -1.68 7.06
CA THR A 37 13.60 -1.93 8.37
C THR A 37 12.12 -1.56 8.32
N GLN A 38 11.77 -0.41 7.75
CA GLN A 38 10.40 0.02 7.54
C GLN A 38 9.66 -0.92 6.58
N ALA A 39 10.28 -1.34 5.47
CA ALA A 39 9.69 -2.31 4.55
C ALA A 39 9.40 -3.65 5.23
N SER A 40 10.32 -4.14 6.08
CA SER A 40 10.08 -5.35 6.87
C SER A 40 8.95 -5.15 7.90
N ASN A 41 8.89 -3.98 8.53
CA ASN A 41 7.80 -3.63 9.45
C ASN A 41 6.43 -3.52 8.75
N MET A 42 6.39 -3.06 7.49
CA MET A 42 5.19 -3.04 6.68
C MET A 42 4.66 -4.46 6.45
N ILE A 43 5.52 -5.42 6.10
CA ILE A 43 5.11 -6.84 5.97
C ILE A 43 4.55 -7.38 7.28
N LEU A 44 5.22 -7.12 8.40
CA LEU A 44 4.73 -7.57 9.71
C LEU A 44 3.38 -6.92 10.07
N LEU A 45 3.17 -5.66 9.70
CA LEU A 45 1.90 -4.97 9.93
C LEU A 45 0.78 -5.60 9.09
N LEU A 46 1.02 -5.82 7.80
CA LEU A 46 0.04 -6.41 6.89
C LEU A 46 -0.34 -7.83 7.29
N LYS A 47 0.64 -8.64 7.71
CA LYS A 47 0.37 -10.00 8.24
C LYS A 47 -0.50 -9.97 9.49
N GLU A 48 -0.27 -9.02 10.38
CA GLU A 48 -1.10 -8.84 11.58
C GLU A 48 -2.54 -8.43 11.22
N VAL A 49 -2.71 -7.50 10.27
CA VAL A 49 -4.04 -7.08 9.79
C VAL A 49 -4.77 -8.24 9.11
N ARG A 50 -4.11 -8.95 8.19
CA ARG A 50 -4.67 -10.14 7.51
C ARG A 50 -5.14 -11.19 8.50
N SER A 51 -4.30 -11.53 9.49
CA SER A 51 -4.62 -12.48 10.56
C SER A 51 -5.89 -12.08 11.32
N GLN A 52 -6.02 -10.80 11.68
CA GLN A 52 -7.20 -10.34 12.41
C GLN A 52 -8.46 -10.23 11.54
N LEU A 53 -8.33 -9.90 10.25
CA LEU A 53 -9.43 -9.96 9.29
C LEU A 53 -9.96 -11.40 9.15
N ASP A 54 -9.05 -12.37 9.01
CA ASP A 54 -9.40 -13.79 8.88
C ASP A 54 -10.05 -14.33 10.15
N ALA A 55 -9.53 -13.96 11.32
CA ALA A 55 -10.13 -14.32 12.60
C ALA A 55 -11.54 -13.73 12.76
N TYR A 56 -11.74 -12.47 12.37
CA TYR A 56 -13.05 -11.82 12.40
C TYR A 56 -14.04 -12.49 11.45
N ALA A 57 -13.64 -12.76 10.21
CA ALA A 57 -14.45 -13.50 9.24
C ALA A 57 -14.85 -14.88 9.77
N ALA A 58 -13.89 -15.65 10.28
CA ALA A 58 -14.16 -16.99 10.81
C ALA A 58 -15.21 -16.99 11.94
N GLN A 59 -15.21 -15.94 12.78
CA GLN A 59 -16.12 -15.83 13.91
C GLN A 59 -17.48 -15.23 13.56
N HIS A 60 -17.53 -14.26 12.65
CA HIS A 60 -18.70 -13.40 12.46
C HIS A 60 -19.28 -13.40 11.04
N ALA A 61 -18.51 -13.79 10.04
CA ALA A 61 -18.94 -13.91 8.66
C ALA A 61 -18.34 -15.17 8.00
N PRO A 62 -18.71 -16.39 8.46
CA PRO A 62 -18.09 -17.61 7.98
C PRO A 62 -18.19 -17.75 6.46
N GLY A 63 -17.03 -17.95 5.81
CA GLY A 63 -16.91 -18.03 4.35
C GLY A 63 -16.75 -16.69 3.63
N TYR A 64 -16.83 -15.56 4.34
CA TYR A 64 -16.49 -14.24 3.79
C TYR A 64 -14.98 -13.99 3.84
N HIS A 65 -14.46 -13.32 2.84
CA HIS A 65 -13.06 -12.91 2.78
C HIS A 65 -12.98 -11.39 2.70
N PHE A 66 -12.67 -10.75 3.82
CA PHE A 66 -12.46 -9.30 3.85
C PHE A 66 -11.18 -8.93 3.09
N LEU A 67 -11.22 -7.83 2.35
CA LEU A 67 -10.12 -7.39 1.49
C LEU A 67 -9.02 -6.69 2.29
N LEU A 68 -7.78 -6.89 1.85
CA LEU A 68 -6.61 -6.13 2.30
C LEU A 68 -5.82 -5.66 1.08
N SER A 69 -5.72 -4.34 0.90
CA SER A 69 -4.96 -3.71 -0.17
C SER A 69 -3.99 -2.65 0.35
N ILE A 70 -3.16 -2.14 -0.55
CA ILE A 70 -2.33 -0.94 -0.32
C ILE A 70 -2.43 0.00 -1.51
N ALA A 71 -2.19 1.28 -1.26
CA ALA A 71 -1.68 2.20 -2.27
C ALA A 71 -0.14 2.06 -2.34
N ALA A 72 0.40 1.83 -3.54
CA ALA A 72 1.84 1.58 -3.74
C ALA A 72 2.47 2.61 -4.70
N PRO A 73 3.74 3.01 -4.47
CA PRO A 73 4.45 3.94 -5.35
C PRO A 73 4.70 3.35 -6.73
N ALA A 74 4.58 4.20 -7.76
CA ALA A 74 5.11 3.91 -9.09
C ALA A 74 6.57 4.36 -9.28
N GLY A 75 7.09 5.24 -8.41
CA GLY A 75 8.47 5.73 -8.48
C GLY A 75 9.53 4.71 -8.00
N GLU A 76 10.57 4.48 -8.81
CA GLU A 76 11.63 3.49 -8.57
C GLU A 76 12.30 3.60 -7.20
N VAL A 77 12.60 4.82 -6.77
CA VAL A 77 13.24 5.08 -5.48
C VAL A 77 12.44 4.47 -4.32
N ASN A 78 11.11 4.55 -4.39
CA ASN A 78 10.22 4.08 -3.33
C ASN A 78 9.88 2.59 -3.49
N TYR A 79 9.49 2.13 -4.70
CA TYR A 79 9.11 0.72 -4.87
C TYR A 79 10.30 -0.23 -4.70
N SER A 80 11.54 0.21 -4.97
CA SER A 80 12.74 -0.63 -4.82
C SER A 80 13.08 -0.93 -3.37
N VAL A 81 12.52 -0.17 -2.41
CA VAL A 81 12.65 -0.45 -0.96
C VAL A 81 11.64 -1.51 -0.52
N LEU A 82 10.52 -1.65 -1.24
CA LEU A 82 9.44 -2.55 -0.88
C LEU A 82 9.80 -4.02 -1.08
N ARG A 83 9.24 -4.88 -0.23
CA ARG A 83 9.36 -6.34 -0.35
C ARG A 83 8.22 -6.89 -1.22
N LEU A 84 8.23 -6.57 -2.52
CA LEU A 84 7.12 -6.82 -3.45
C LEU A 84 6.62 -8.28 -3.45
N ALA A 85 7.53 -9.26 -3.42
CA ALA A 85 7.15 -10.67 -3.37
C ALA A 85 6.43 -11.05 -2.07
N ASP A 86 6.83 -10.48 -0.93
CA ASP A 86 6.17 -10.72 0.35
C ASP A 86 4.83 -9.99 0.44
N LEU A 87 4.71 -8.81 -0.19
CA LEU A 87 3.43 -8.10 -0.32
C LEU A 87 2.41 -8.96 -1.09
N GLY A 88 2.83 -9.55 -2.22
CA GLY A 88 1.98 -10.42 -3.03
C GLY A 88 1.52 -11.71 -2.35
N GLN A 89 2.11 -12.08 -1.20
CA GLN A 89 1.66 -13.22 -0.39
C GLN A 89 0.58 -12.85 0.65
N VAL A 90 0.35 -11.56 0.88
CA VAL A 90 -0.50 -11.07 1.99
C VAL A 90 -1.68 -10.24 1.49
N LEU A 91 -1.48 -9.49 0.41
CA LEU A 91 -2.49 -8.58 -0.15
C LEU A 91 -3.40 -9.29 -1.15
N ASP A 92 -4.64 -8.81 -1.23
CA ASP A 92 -5.59 -9.21 -2.27
C ASP A 92 -5.28 -8.53 -3.61
N TYR A 93 -4.92 -7.25 -3.56
CA TYR A 93 -4.45 -6.48 -4.71
C TYR A 93 -3.68 -5.23 -4.26
N VAL A 94 -3.05 -4.58 -5.23
CA VAL A 94 -2.29 -3.34 -5.04
C VAL A 94 -2.89 -2.26 -5.94
N ASN A 95 -3.15 -1.09 -5.36
CA ASN A 95 -3.51 0.12 -6.10
C ASN A 95 -2.22 0.86 -6.43
N LEU A 96 -1.76 0.79 -7.68
CA LEU A 96 -0.55 1.49 -8.11
C LEU A 96 -0.84 2.98 -8.31
N MET A 97 -0.14 3.84 -7.58
CA MET A 97 -0.24 5.30 -7.69
C MET A 97 0.56 5.79 -8.89
N ALA A 98 0.05 5.50 -10.10
CA ALA A 98 0.65 5.84 -11.38
C ALA A 98 0.31 7.28 -11.82
N TYR A 99 0.55 8.24 -10.93
CA TYR A 99 0.30 9.67 -11.07
C TYR A 99 1.30 10.45 -10.20
N ASP A 100 1.19 11.79 -10.14
CA ASP A 100 2.13 12.67 -9.44
C ASP A 100 3.57 12.60 -9.99
N TYR A 101 3.72 12.35 -11.30
CA TYR A 101 5.02 12.29 -11.96
C TYR A 101 5.64 13.68 -12.17
N ALA A 102 4.81 14.72 -12.29
CA ALA A 102 5.27 16.08 -12.47
C ALA A 102 4.34 17.06 -11.73
N GLY A 103 4.91 18.02 -11.01
CA GLY A 103 4.15 18.92 -10.17
C GLY A 103 4.91 20.20 -9.85
N SER A 104 4.50 20.89 -8.79
CA SER A 104 5.12 22.17 -8.38
C SER A 104 6.60 22.05 -7.97
N TRP A 105 7.07 20.83 -7.72
CA TRP A 105 8.47 20.51 -7.42
C TRP A 105 9.34 20.32 -8.68
N SER A 106 8.73 20.26 -9.87
CA SER A 106 9.43 20.05 -11.13
C SER A 106 10.00 21.36 -11.69
N ASN A 107 11.14 21.29 -12.37
CA ASN A 107 11.78 22.46 -13.02
C ASN A 107 11.10 22.86 -14.35
N ALA A 108 10.21 22.02 -14.86
CA ALA A 108 9.44 22.23 -16.09
C ALA A 108 8.07 21.58 -15.95
N SER A 109 7.10 21.99 -16.78
CA SER A 109 5.85 21.27 -16.91
C SER A 109 6.08 19.90 -17.56
N GLY A 110 5.33 18.90 -17.11
CA GLY A 110 5.38 17.54 -17.60
C GLY A 110 4.01 16.86 -17.54
N HIS A 111 3.93 15.66 -18.07
CA HIS A 111 2.78 14.78 -17.95
C HIS A 111 2.76 14.17 -16.55
N ASP A 112 1.61 14.26 -15.88
CA ASP A 112 1.45 13.81 -14.50
C ASP A 112 1.27 12.29 -14.35
N ALA A 113 0.69 11.64 -15.36
CA ALA A 113 0.30 10.23 -15.32
C ALA A 113 0.46 9.55 -16.69
N ASN A 114 1.59 9.78 -17.38
CA ASN A 114 1.83 9.18 -18.69
C ASN A 114 2.02 7.66 -18.61
N LEU A 115 1.40 6.92 -19.53
CA LEU A 115 1.58 5.46 -19.62
C LEU A 115 2.96 5.06 -20.18
N TYR A 116 3.51 5.88 -21.09
CA TYR A 116 4.78 5.60 -21.76
C TYR A 116 5.66 6.85 -21.78
N ALA A 117 6.97 6.65 -21.83
CA ALA A 117 7.93 7.71 -22.12
C ALA A 117 7.71 8.28 -23.53
N ASN A 118 7.90 9.59 -23.68
CA ASN A 118 7.98 10.25 -24.96
C ASN A 118 9.45 10.41 -25.39
N PRO A 119 9.96 9.57 -26.33
CA PRO A 119 11.36 9.65 -26.75
C PRO A 119 11.71 10.93 -27.51
N GLN A 120 10.71 11.65 -28.05
CA GLN A 120 10.92 12.91 -28.76
C GLN A 120 10.97 14.11 -27.80
N ASN A 121 10.44 13.97 -26.58
CA ASN A 121 10.53 14.98 -25.54
C ASN A 121 10.61 14.32 -24.14
N PRO A 122 11.78 13.76 -23.76
CA PRO A 122 11.94 13.05 -22.49
C PRO A 122 11.64 13.92 -21.26
N ASN A 123 11.87 15.23 -21.35
CA ASN A 123 11.60 16.17 -20.25
C ASN A 123 10.10 16.31 -19.95
N ALA A 124 9.21 15.99 -20.89
CA ALA A 124 7.77 16.00 -20.66
C ALA A 124 7.27 14.73 -19.95
N THR A 125 8.02 13.62 -20.00
CA THR A 125 7.66 12.35 -19.34
C THR A 125 8.86 11.81 -18.56
N PRO A 126 9.30 12.51 -17.50
CA PRO A 126 10.53 12.13 -16.78
C PRO A 126 10.40 10.80 -16.00
N PHE A 127 9.18 10.31 -15.80
CA PHE A 127 8.87 9.02 -15.15
C PHE A 127 7.87 8.25 -16.03
N ASN A 128 7.95 6.92 -16.03
CA ASN A 128 7.09 6.02 -16.79
C ASN A 128 7.23 4.56 -16.31
#